data_AF-A0A5B6TA92-F1
#
_entry.id   AF-A0A5B6TA92-F1
#
_cell.length_a   1.000
_cell.length_b   1.000
_cell.length_c   1.000
_cell.angle_alpha   90.00
_cell.angle_beta   90.00
_cell.angle_gamma   90.00
#
_symmetry.space_group_name_H-M   'P 1'
#
loop_
_entity.id
_entity.type
_entity.pdbx_description
1 polymer ?
#
loop_
_entity_poly.entity_id
_entity_poly.type
_entity_poly.pdbx_seq_one_letter_code
_entity_poly.pdbx_strand_id
1 'polypeptide(L)' 'MNKRVFDTSFMQMAVELSFARGSVKEVADELGIDASRLSKRRNRAYSPAPPTAELTEDQ' A
#
# COMPACT_ATOMS: atom_id res chain seq x y z
N MET A 1 -15.98 -19.27 -1.80
CA MET A 1 -15.13 -18.17 -2.33
C MET A 1 -13.72 -18.37 -1.81
N ASN A 2 -12.77 -18.69 -2.70
CA ASN A 2 -11.38 -18.94 -2.33
C ASN A 2 -10.72 -17.62 -1.94
N LYS A 3 -10.42 -17.45 -0.65
CA LYS A 3 -9.71 -16.27 -0.15
C LYS A 3 -8.26 -16.39 -0.65
N ARG A 4 -7.88 -15.62 -1.67
CA ARG A 4 -6.46 -15.46 -2.01
C ARG A 4 -5.76 -14.85 -0.79
N VAL A 5 -4.86 -15.62 -0.20
CA VAL A 5 -4.02 -15.15 0.91
C VAL A 5 -2.80 -14.53 0.26
N PHE A 6 -2.71 -13.21 0.34
CA PHE A 6 -1.50 -12.48 -0.05
C PHE A 6 -0.57 -12.42 1.15
N ASP A 7 0.72 -12.62 0.92
CA ASP A 7 1.71 -12.49 1.98
C ASP A 7 1.82 -11.03 2.47
N THR A 8 2.48 -10.86 3.61
CA THR A 8 2.59 -9.56 4.26
C THR A 8 3.45 -8.59 3.45
N SER A 9 4.49 -9.09 2.78
CA SER A 9 5.46 -8.31 2.00
C SER A 9 4.84 -7.75 0.72
N PHE A 10 4.08 -8.57 -0.01
CA PHE A 10 3.28 -8.18 -1.16
C PHE A 10 2.33 -7.04 -0.80
N MET A 11 1.60 -7.20 0.31
CA MET A 11 0.66 -6.18 0.76
C MET A 11 1.35 -4.90 1.24
N GLN A 12 2.63 -4.95 1.63
CA GLN A 12 3.41 -3.75 1.97
C GLN A 12 3.86 -3.01 0.70
N MET A 13 4.39 -3.73 -0.28
CA MET A 13 4.73 -3.16 -1.60
C MET A 13 3.51 -2.57 -2.30
N ALA A 14 2.34 -3.22 -2.20
CA ALA A 14 1.10 -2.67 -2.75
C ALA A 14 0.70 -1.34 -2.09
N VAL A 15 0.94 -1.19 -0.79
CA VAL A 15 0.69 0.07 -0.06
C VAL A 15 1.65 1.15 -0.54
N GLU A 16 2.95 0.86 -0.62
CA GLU A 16 3.97 1.78 -1.14
C GLU A 16 3.66 2.24 -2.56
N LEU A 17 3.31 1.30 -3.45
CA LEU A 17 2.89 1.60 -4.82
C LEU A 17 1.65 2.50 -4.87
N SER A 18 0.68 2.29 -3.97
CA SER A 18 -0.52 3.14 -3.87
C SER A 18 -0.23 4.56 -3.38
N PHE A 19 0.84 4.75 -2.60
CA PHE A 19 1.32 6.08 -2.23
C PHE A 19 2.03 6.74 -3.40
N ALA A 20 2.96 6.03 -4.05
CA ALA A 20 3.72 6.54 -5.19
C ALA A 20 2.81 6.96 -6.36
N ARG A 21 1.74 6.21 -6.62
CA ARG A 21 0.76 6.54 -7.67
C ARG A 21 -0.39 7.45 -7.21
N GLY A 22 -0.55 7.66 -5.91
CA GLY A 22 -1.66 8.44 -5.34
C GLY A 22 -3.03 7.75 -5.37
N SER A 23 -3.17 6.55 -5.96
CA SER A 23 -4.45 5.89 -6.20
C SER A 23 -4.48 4.47 -5.62
N VAL A 24 -5.36 4.22 -4.64
CA VAL A 24 -5.58 2.87 -4.07
C VAL A 24 -6.35 1.99 -5.05
N LYS A 25 -7.31 2.56 -5.77
CA LYS A 25 -8.21 1.82 -6.64
C LYS A 25 -7.46 1.22 -7.83
N GLU A 26 -6.68 2.03 -8.53
CA GLU A 26 -5.92 1.57 -9.70
C GLU A 26 -4.90 0.49 -9.32
N VAL A 27 -4.19 0.69 -8.20
CA VAL A 27 -3.23 -0.33 -7.72
C VAL A 27 -3.92 -1.61 -7.29
N ALA A 28 -5.10 -1.52 -6.68
CA ALA A 28 -5.87 -2.71 -6.30
C ALA A 28 -6.40 -3.47 -7.53
N ASP A 29 -6.89 -2.76 -8.54
CA ASP A 29 -7.37 -3.32 -9.80
C ASP A 29 -6.23 -4.01 -10.57
N GLU A 30 -5.05 -3.37 -10.69
CA GLU A 30 -3.87 -3.94 -11.34
C GLU A 30 -3.36 -5.20 -10.65
N LEU A 31 -3.33 -5.20 -9.31
CA LEU A 31 -2.84 -6.33 -8.52
C LEU A 31 -3.91 -7.41 -8.29
N GLY A 32 -5.15 -7.18 -8.74
CA GLY A 32 -6.27 -8.09 -8.51
C GLY A 32 -6.56 -8.31 -7.02
N ILE A 33 -6.34 -7.28 -6.20
CA ILE A 33 -6.59 -7.30 -4.75
C ILE A 33 -7.78 -6.44 -4.39
N ASP A 34 -8.29 -6.66 -3.18
CA ASP A 34 -9.41 -5.88 -2.66
C ASP A 34 -8.94 -4.47 -2.24
N ALA A 35 -9.49 -3.44 -2.91
CA ALA A 35 -9.17 -2.04 -2.63
C ALA A 35 -9.47 -1.64 -1.17
N SER A 36 -10.48 -2.24 -0.53
CA SER A 36 -10.80 -1.98 0.87
C SER A 36 -9.74 -2.55 1.81
N ARG A 37 -9.14 -3.71 1.47
CA ARG A 37 -8.00 -4.27 2.22
C ARG A 37 -6.75 -3.40 2.07
N LEU A 38 -6.48 -2.94 0.86
CA LEU A 38 -5.34 -2.06 0.59
C LEU A 38 -5.51 -0.72 1.33
N SER A 39 -6.69 -0.11 1.26
CA SER A 39 -7.03 1.11 2.00
C SER A 39 -6.87 0.96 3.51
N LYS A 40 -7.36 -0.13 4.11
CA LYS A 40 -7.18 -0.40 5.55
C LYS A 40 -5.72 -0.50 5.95
N ARG A 41 -4.88 -1.18 5.15
CA ARG A 41 -3.44 -1.25 5.41
C ARG A 41 -2.76 0.10 5.24
N ARG A 42 -3.13 0.86 4.20
CA ARG A 42 -2.64 2.22 3.95
C ARG A 42 -2.92 3.14 5.13
N ASN A 43 -4.15 3.15 5.64
CA ASN A 43 -4.53 3.96 6.81
C ASN A 43 -3.77 3.53 8.08
N ARG A 44 -3.52 2.23 8.24
CA ARG A 44 -2.74 1.71 9.37
C ARG A 44 -1.26 2.08 9.28
N ALA A 45 -0.71 2.19 8.07
CA ALA A 45 0.63 2.69 7.83
C ALA A 45 0.75 4.21 8.04
N TYR A 46 -0.34 4.96 7.79
CA TYR A 46 -0.39 6.41 8.00
C TYR A 46 -0.63 6.84 9.44
N SER A 47 -1.05 5.91 10.33
CA SER A 47 -1.12 6.19 11.76
C SER A 47 0.32 6.20 12.31
N PRO A 48 0.87 7.35 12.69
CA PRO A 48 2.30 7.49 12.92
C PRO A 48 2.67 6.87 14.26
N ALA A 49 3.49 5.82 14.23
CA ALA A 49 4.79 5.96 14.87
C ALA A 49 5.73 6.40 13.74
N PRO A 50 6.37 7.58 13.82
CA PRO A 50 7.02 8.21 12.67
C PRO A 50 8.21 7.35 12.19
N PRO A 51 8.23 6.86 10.94
CA PRO A 51 9.44 6.37 10.32
C PRO A 51 9.82 7.35 9.20
N THR A 52 10.88 8.10 9.46
CA THR A 52 11.88 8.60 8.49
C THR A 52 11.54 8.33 7.02
N ALA A 53 10.72 9.19 6.42
CA ALA A 53 10.67 9.36 4.97
C ALA A 53 11.46 10.62 4.63
N GLU A 54 12.73 10.68 5.07
CA GLU A 54 13.72 11.53 4.44
C GLU A 54 14.24 10.79 3.22
N LEU A 55 13.57 11.02 2.08
CA LEU A 55 14.21 10.94 0.77
C LEU A 55 14.08 12.34 0.17
N THR A 56 14.87 13.26 0.71
CA THR A 56 15.37 14.40 -0.05
C THR A 56 16.76 13.98 -0.55
N GLU A 57 16.84 13.49 -1.78
CA GLU A 57 18.08 13.44 -2.58
C GLU A 57 17.57 13.29 -4.02
N ASP A 58 17.59 14.32 -4.86
CA ASP A 58 18.79 15.00 -5.35
C ASP A 58 18.40 16.39 -5.91
N GLN A 59 19.24 17.40 -5.64
CA GLN A 59 19.19 18.77 -6.18
C GLN A 59 20.08 18.90 -7.42
#